data_AF-A0A918L300-F1
#
_entry.id   AF-A0A918L300-F1
#
_cell.length_a   1.000
_cell.length_b   1.000
_cell.length_c   1.000
_cell.angle_alpha   90.00
_cell.angle_beta   90.00
_cell.angle_gamma   90.00
#
_symmetry.space_group_name_H-M   'P 1'
#
loop_
_entity.id
_entity.type
_entity.pdbx_description
1 polymer ?
#
loop_
_entity_poly.entity_id
_entity_poly.type
_entity_poly.pdbx_seq_one_letter_code
_entity_poly.pdbx_strand_id
1 'polypeptide(L)'
;MGAGWVAGVTRARALRTRCLGPDGLAEVAGSPGLDDALRYLAATPYRHDVTPGVTPAEAQHAVSATLLWHLRVLAGWQPAAGAGAVRALAAGFEISNTARHLSALAPGPETQGTEPVRLPPYRLGTLATAWTRLARTRGPSELRTALAASDWGDPGGDSPAAVATGMRVSAAVRLAGTVPDAARWAAARLALLVGRQVFVVGRRMPDVSARRAARLLGPRAMRASSYADFRQALPAAARWLLDDVDEAAQLWRAEARWWDAVEGDGRDLLHRSGFGPHAVVGAVALLSADAWRTRGALELAARGGGSGTRPAEVLDAPG
;
A
#
# COMPACT_ATOMS: atom_id res chain seq x y z
N MET A 1 18.37 -15.95 -20.73
CA MET A 1 17.53 -14.81 -21.15
C MET A 1 16.35 -15.37 -21.92
N GLY A 2 15.11 -15.09 -21.52
CA GLY A 2 13.92 -15.67 -22.15
C GLY A 2 13.06 -14.60 -22.80
N ALA A 3 12.48 -14.91 -23.97
CA ALA A 3 11.59 -14.01 -24.72
C ALA A 3 10.45 -13.43 -23.86
N GLY A 4 10.01 -14.16 -22.83
CA GLY A 4 8.97 -13.72 -21.89
C GLY A 4 9.31 -12.43 -21.12
N TRP A 5 10.59 -12.14 -20.86
CA TRP A 5 10.97 -10.89 -20.18
C TRP A 5 10.94 -9.67 -21.12
N VAL A 6 11.16 -9.85 -22.42
CA VAL A 6 11.18 -8.73 -23.38
C VAL A 6 9.80 -8.09 -23.47
N ALA A 7 8.77 -8.89 -23.71
CA ALA A 7 7.38 -8.40 -23.77
C ALA A 7 6.94 -7.76 -22.44
N GLY A 8 7.24 -8.42 -21.32
CA GLY A 8 6.89 -7.94 -19.99
C GLY A 8 7.53 -6.60 -19.63
N VAL A 9 8.79 -6.38 -19.99
CA VAL A 9 9.54 -5.14 -19.71
C VAL A 9 9.13 -4.03 -20.66
N THR A 10 8.92 -4.32 -21.94
CA THR A 10 8.38 -3.33 -22.89
C THR A 10 7.03 -2.82 -22.40
N ARG A 11 6.17 -3.72 -21.91
CA ARG A 11 4.89 -3.32 -21.32
C ARG A 11 5.06 -2.53 -20.02
N ALA A 12 5.97 -2.93 -19.15
CA ALA A 12 6.29 -2.19 -17.92
C ALA A 12 6.70 -0.74 -18.20
N ARG A 13 7.60 -0.53 -19.18
CA ARG A 13 8.04 0.82 -19.60
C ARG A 13 6.89 1.62 -20.22
N ALA A 14 6.06 0.99 -21.04
CA ALA A 14 4.90 1.64 -21.63
C ALA A 14 3.87 2.07 -20.57
N LEU A 15 3.72 1.35 -19.45
CA LEU A 15 2.79 1.71 -18.38
C LEU A 15 3.16 3.01 -17.65
N ARG A 16 4.38 3.54 -17.81
CA ARG A 16 4.72 4.87 -17.29
C ARG A 16 3.80 5.97 -17.83
N THR A 17 3.30 5.83 -19.06
CA THR A 17 2.34 6.78 -19.65
C THR A 17 0.95 6.72 -19.02
N ARG A 18 0.74 5.80 -18.07
CA ARG A 18 -0.48 5.68 -17.27
C ARG A 18 -0.42 6.44 -15.94
N CYS A 19 0.75 6.98 -15.59
CA CYS A 19 0.87 7.90 -14.46
C CYS A 19 0.31 9.27 -14.87
N LEU A 20 -0.31 9.96 -13.93
CA LEU A 20 -0.78 11.32 -14.13
C LEU A 20 0.40 12.31 -14.18
N GLY A 21 1.42 12.07 -13.36
CA GLY A 21 2.60 12.93 -13.27
C GLY A 21 2.34 14.23 -12.49
N PRO A 22 3.40 15.03 -12.26
CA PRO A 22 3.35 16.18 -11.35
C PRO A 22 2.34 17.25 -11.80
N ASP A 23 2.28 17.55 -13.10
CA ASP A 23 1.39 18.59 -13.63
C ASP A 23 -0.07 18.18 -13.46
N GLY A 24 -0.42 16.95 -13.83
CA GLY A 24 -1.80 16.50 -13.65
C GLY A 24 -2.19 16.31 -12.19
N LEU A 25 -1.25 15.97 -11.31
CA LEU A 25 -1.48 15.97 -9.85
C LEU A 25 -1.78 17.38 -9.33
N ALA A 26 -1.08 18.39 -9.83
CA ALA A 26 -1.33 19.79 -9.48
C ALA A 26 -2.71 20.26 -9.97
N GLU A 27 -3.11 19.88 -11.20
CA GLU A 27 -4.46 20.16 -11.73
C GLU A 27 -5.56 19.55 -10.86
N VAL A 28 -5.41 18.27 -10.47
CA VAL A 28 -6.38 17.60 -9.57
C VAL A 28 -6.42 18.31 -8.22
N ALA A 29 -5.28 18.58 -7.59
CA ALA A 29 -5.23 19.20 -6.26
C ALA A 29 -5.73 20.66 -6.25
N GLY A 30 -5.53 21.39 -7.35
CA GLY A 30 -5.96 22.77 -7.54
C GLY A 30 -7.41 22.91 -8.01
N SER A 31 -8.10 21.80 -8.26
CA SER A 31 -9.50 21.82 -8.70
C SER A 31 -10.40 22.44 -7.61
N PRO A 32 -11.36 23.32 -7.98
CA PRO A 32 -12.24 24.01 -7.02
C PRO A 32 -13.11 23.09 -6.17
N GLY A 33 -13.36 21.88 -6.65
CA GLY A 33 -14.14 20.87 -5.94
C GLY A 33 -13.86 19.47 -6.48
N LEU A 34 -14.40 18.48 -5.77
CA LEU A 34 -14.24 17.07 -6.14
C LEU A 34 -14.77 16.78 -7.55
N ASP A 35 -15.95 17.30 -7.93
CA ASP A 35 -16.52 17.03 -9.25
C ASP A 35 -15.66 17.58 -10.41
N ASP A 36 -14.99 18.72 -10.20
CA ASP A 36 -14.06 19.28 -11.19
C ASP A 36 -12.80 18.40 -11.32
N ALA A 37 -12.26 17.95 -10.19
CA ALA A 37 -11.16 16.99 -10.17
C ALA A 37 -11.53 15.67 -10.86
N LEU A 38 -12.74 15.14 -10.63
CA LEU A 38 -13.21 13.91 -11.27
C LEU A 38 -13.42 14.11 -12.78
N ARG A 39 -13.92 15.26 -13.20
CA ARG A 39 -14.05 15.62 -14.62
C ARG A 39 -12.69 15.68 -15.31
N TYR A 40 -11.69 16.24 -14.65
CA TYR A 40 -10.31 16.21 -15.13
C TYR A 40 -9.80 14.76 -15.24
N LEU A 41 -9.93 13.95 -14.19
CA LEU A 41 -9.49 12.54 -14.18
C LEU A 41 -10.18 11.69 -15.24
N ALA A 42 -11.42 11.99 -15.62
CA ALA A 42 -12.15 11.31 -16.70
C ALA A 42 -11.47 11.44 -18.08
N ALA A 43 -10.60 12.44 -18.28
CA ALA A 43 -9.79 12.60 -19.49
C ALA A 43 -8.41 11.88 -19.42
N THR A 44 -8.11 11.21 -18.31
CA THR A 44 -6.78 10.64 -18.01
C THR A 44 -6.81 9.10 -18.08
N PRO A 45 -5.67 8.42 -17.82
CA PRO A 45 -5.64 6.97 -17.61
C PRO A 45 -6.57 6.46 -16.49
N TYR A 46 -7.02 7.30 -15.55
CA TYR A 46 -7.94 6.95 -14.45
C TYR A 46 -9.42 6.91 -14.83
N ARG A 47 -9.78 7.22 -16.07
CA ARG A 47 -11.18 7.39 -16.53
C ARG A 47 -12.14 6.22 -16.28
N HIS A 48 -11.63 4.99 -16.17
CA HIS A 48 -12.49 3.81 -16.25
C HIS A 48 -13.42 3.68 -15.03
N ASP A 49 -12.92 4.04 -13.86
CA ASP A 49 -13.63 3.82 -12.59
C ASP A 49 -14.09 5.12 -11.92
N VAL A 50 -13.73 6.28 -12.50
CA VAL A 50 -14.11 7.60 -11.97
C VAL A 50 -15.45 8.05 -12.55
N THR A 51 -16.43 8.27 -11.67
CA THR A 51 -17.77 8.75 -12.03
C THR A 51 -18.06 10.06 -11.26
N PRO A 52 -18.70 11.07 -11.86
CA PRO A 52 -19.12 12.28 -11.15
C PRO A 52 -20.13 11.99 -10.03
N GLY A 53 -20.22 12.86 -9.01
CA GLY A 53 -21.20 12.75 -7.93
C GLY A 53 -20.91 11.67 -6.89
N VAL A 54 -19.71 11.07 -6.91
CA VAL A 54 -19.26 10.09 -5.91
C VAL A 54 -18.57 10.79 -4.74
N THR A 55 -18.53 10.13 -3.59
CA THR A 55 -17.81 10.60 -2.41
C THR A 55 -16.28 10.58 -2.61
N PRO A 56 -15.50 11.35 -1.83
CA PRO A 56 -14.04 11.26 -1.87
C PRO A 56 -13.51 9.84 -1.67
N ALA A 57 -14.13 9.08 -0.76
CA ALA A 57 -13.75 7.69 -0.49
C ALA A 57 -13.98 6.77 -1.71
N GLU A 58 -15.09 6.94 -2.42
CA GLU A 58 -15.39 6.21 -3.66
C GLU A 58 -14.43 6.60 -4.79
N ALA A 59 -14.12 7.89 -4.94
CA ALA A 59 -13.14 8.37 -5.91
C ALA A 59 -11.74 7.80 -5.65
N GLN A 60 -11.29 7.81 -4.40
CA GLN A 60 -10.00 7.21 -4.01
C GLN A 60 -9.99 5.69 -4.21
N HIS A 61 -11.13 5.03 -3.96
CA HIS A 61 -11.31 3.62 -4.25
C HIS A 61 -11.19 3.32 -5.75
N ALA A 62 -11.81 4.12 -6.60
CA ALA A 62 -11.74 4.01 -8.06
C ALA A 62 -10.30 4.15 -8.57
N VAL A 63 -9.55 5.16 -8.12
CA VAL A 63 -8.12 5.33 -8.44
C VAL A 63 -7.32 4.08 -8.08
N SER A 64 -7.56 3.52 -6.90
CA SER A 64 -6.90 2.29 -6.45
C SER A 64 -7.32 1.07 -7.29
N ALA A 65 -8.59 0.98 -7.69
CA ALA A 65 -9.09 -0.09 -8.55
C ALA A 65 -8.46 -0.04 -9.95
N THR A 66 -8.28 1.15 -10.51
CA THR A 66 -7.56 1.36 -11.77
C THR A 66 -6.09 0.99 -11.65
N LEU A 67 -5.41 1.35 -10.55
CA LEU A 67 -4.05 0.86 -10.26
C LEU A 67 -4.02 -0.68 -10.29
N LEU A 68 -4.91 -1.35 -9.55
CA LEU A 68 -4.96 -2.80 -9.52
C LEU A 68 -5.19 -3.42 -10.91
N TRP A 69 -6.02 -2.79 -11.74
CA TRP A 69 -6.20 -3.23 -13.13
C TRP A 69 -4.88 -3.17 -13.92
N HIS A 70 -4.12 -2.07 -13.82
CA HIS A 70 -2.80 -1.96 -14.44
C HIS A 70 -1.84 -3.04 -13.93
N LEU A 71 -1.83 -3.33 -12.62
CA LEU A 71 -0.98 -4.38 -12.03
C LEU A 71 -1.36 -5.77 -12.53
N ARG A 72 -2.67 -6.06 -12.67
CA ARG A 72 -3.16 -7.34 -13.23
C ARG A 72 -2.78 -7.51 -14.68
N VAL A 73 -2.94 -6.45 -15.49
CA VAL A 73 -2.47 -6.45 -16.87
C VAL A 73 -0.98 -6.73 -16.88
N LEU A 74 -0.18 -5.97 -16.14
CA LEU A 74 1.28 -6.14 -16.10
C LEU A 74 1.69 -7.58 -15.73
N ALA A 75 1.10 -8.15 -14.68
CA ALA A 75 1.37 -9.51 -14.24
C ALA A 75 1.06 -10.57 -15.31
N GLY A 76 0.00 -10.37 -16.11
CA GLY A 76 -0.35 -11.27 -17.21
C GLY A 76 0.68 -11.32 -18.35
N TRP A 77 1.53 -10.29 -18.45
CA TRP A 77 2.64 -10.24 -19.42
C TRP A 77 3.99 -10.68 -18.84
N GLN A 78 4.04 -11.07 -17.56
CA GLN A 78 5.28 -11.49 -16.92
C GLN A 78 5.46 -13.01 -16.93
N PRO A 79 6.72 -13.50 -16.95
CA PRO A 79 7.00 -14.85 -16.51
C PRO A 79 6.66 -15.02 -15.02
N ALA A 80 6.58 -16.26 -14.55
CA ALA A 80 6.15 -16.61 -13.19
C ALA A 80 6.84 -15.79 -12.08
N ALA A 81 8.16 -15.56 -12.20
CA ALA A 81 8.91 -14.75 -11.24
C ALA A 81 8.46 -13.28 -11.21
N GLY A 82 8.21 -12.67 -12.37
CA GLY A 82 7.70 -11.29 -12.45
C GLY A 82 6.25 -11.18 -11.96
N ALA A 83 5.40 -12.17 -12.28
CA ALA A 83 4.04 -12.22 -11.75
C ALA A 83 4.02 -12.39 -10.22
N GLY A 84 4.94 -13.20 -9.68
CA GLY A 84 5.15 -13.35 -8.23
C GLY A 84 5.59 -12.04 -7.56
N ALA A 85 6.49 -11.28 -8.19
CA ALA A 85 6.91 -9.97 -7.70
C ALA A 85 5.74 -8.96 -7.68
N VAL A 86 4.95 -8.91 -8.76
CA VAL A 86 3.75 -8.04 -8.83
C VAL A 86 2.73 -8.44 -7.76
N ARG A 87 2.51 -9.74 -7.53
CA ARG A 87 1.63 -10.23 -6.46
C ARG A 87 2.11 -9.77 -5.08
N ALA A 88 3.41 -9.85 -4.79
CA ALA A 88 3.97 -9.40 -3.53
C ALA A 88 3.80 -7.88 -3.32
N LEU A 89 4.01 -7.08 -4.38
CA LEU A 89 3.84 -5.62 -4.34
C LEU A 89 2.36 -5.20 -4.25
N ALA A 90 1.43 -6.00 -4.78
CA ALA A 90 -0.01 -5.77 -4.74
C ALA A 90 -0.70 -6.27 -3.45
N ALA A 91 0.07 -6.73 -2.46
CA ALA A 91 -0.42 -7.30 -1.21
C ALA A 91 -1.45 -6.41 -0.47
N GLY A 92 -1.30 -5.08 -0.56
CA GLY A 92 -2.18 -4.11 0.09
C GLY A 92 -3.65 -4.19 -0.33
N PHE A 93 -3.93 -4.60 -1.57
CA PHE A 93 -5.30 -4.75 -2.05
C PHE A 93 -6.05 -5.88 -1.34
N GLU A 94 -5.37 -7.01 -1.09
CA GLU A 94 -5.95 -8.14 -0.38
C GLU A 94 -6.05 -7.88 1.13
N ILE A 95 -5.08 -7.16 1.70
CA ILE A 95 -5.16 -6.64 3.08
C ILE A 95 -6.39 -5.76 3.24
N SER A 96 -6.61 -4.82 2.32
CA SER A 96 -7.77 -3.92 2.32
C SER A 96 -9.08 -4.68 2.20
N ASN A 97 -9.16 -5.66 1.29
CA ASN A 97 -10.33 -6.53 1.17
C ASN A 97 -10.62 -7.30 2.46
N THR A 98 -9.58 -7.86 3.08
CA THR A 98 -9.70 -8.65 4.31
C THR A 98 -10.12 -7.78 5.49
N ALA A 99 -9.57 -6.57 5.61
CA ALA A 99 -9.96 -5.61 6.65
C ALA A 99 -11.43 -5.22 6.53
N ARG A 100 -11.91 -4.88 5.32
CA ARG A 100 -13.33 -4.55 5.10
C ARG A 100 -14.25 -5.73 5.37
N HIS A 101 -13.86 -6.93 4.91
CA HIS A 101 -14.63 -8.15 5.17
C HIS A 101 -14.76 -8.43 6.67
N LEU A 102 -13.65 -8.31 7.40
CA LEU A 102 -13.64 -8.52 8.85
C LEU A 102 -14.46 -7.46 9.60
N SER A 103 -14.40 -6.19 9.20
CA SER A 103 -15.28 -5.14 9.74
C SER A 103 -16.76 -5.41 9.49
N ALA A 104 -17.11 -6.06 8.37
CA ALA A 104 -18.49 -6.46 8.08
C ALA A 104 -18.95 -7.69 8.90
N LEU A 105 -18.03 -8.62 9.20
CA LEU A 105 -18.31 -9.80 10.02
C LEU A 105 -18.43 -9.49 11.52
N ALA A 106 -17.75 -8.44 11.99
CA ALA A 106 -17.75 -8.01 13.39
C ALA A 106 -17.89 -6.49 13.48
N PRO A 107 -19.11 -5.95 13.21
CA PRO A 107 -19.35 -4.51 13.33
C PRO A 107 -19.09 -4.07 14.77
N GLY A 108 -18.28 -3.02 14.93
CA GLY A 108 -17.96 -2.46 16.22
C GLY A 108 -19.15 -1.70 16.83
N PRO A 109 -19.12 -1.41 18.14
CA PRO A 109 -20.14 -0.57 18.78
C PRO A 109 -20.21 0.83 18.16
N GLU A 110 -19.08 1.37 17.69
CA GLU A 110 -18.99 2.66 16.99
C GLU A 110 -19.66 2.68 15.61
N THR A 111 -19.95 1.50 15.03
CA THR A 111 -20.59 1.36 13.72
C THR A 111 -22.12 1.22 13.82
N GLN A 112 -22.67 1.26 15.04
CA GLN A 112 -24.11 1.23 15.26
C GLN A 112 -24.70 2.63 15.03
N GLY A 113 -25.36 2.83 13.88
CA GLY A 113 -26.15 4.04 13.59
C GLY A 113 -25.66 4.91 12.42
N THR A 114 -24.47 4.65 11.88
CA THR A 114 -24.01 5.25 10.62
C THR A 114 -23.97 4.16 9.55
N GLU A 115 -24.69 4.34 8.44
CA GLU A 115 -24.60 3.42 7.31
C GLU A 115 -23.18 3.51 6.72
N PRO A 116 -22.34 2.46 6.83
CA PRO A 116 -20.98 2.55 6.36
C PRO A 116 -20.96 2.59 4.83
N VAL A 117 -20.12 3.46 4.25
CA VAL A 117 -19.86 3.47 2.81
C VAL A 117 -19.35 2.09 2.39
N ARG A 118 -20.20 1.31 1.71
CA ARG A 118 -19.89 -0.05 1.28
C ARG A 118 -19.16 -0.03 -0.06
N LEU A 119 -17.85 0.11 0.02
CA LEU A 119 -16.99 -0.03 -1.16
C LEU A 119 -16.88 -1.51 -1.56
N PRO A 120 -16.99 -1.83 -2.87
CA PRO A 120 -16.83 -3.20 -3.33
C PRO A 120 -15.42 -3.73 -3.03
N PRO A 121 -15.24 -5.05 -2.85
CA PRO A 121 -13.91 -5.63 -2.72
C PRO A 121 -13.14 -5.46 -4.04
N TYR A 122 -11.85 -5.18 -3.93
CA TYR A 122 -10.95 -5.12 -5.07
C TYR A 122 -10.88 -6.46 -5.79
N ARG A 123 -11.02 -6.46 -7.11
CA ARG A 123 -10.98 -7.66 -7.95
C ARG A 123 -9.54 -8.08 -8.23
N LEU A 124 -8.96 -8.88 -7.34
CA LEU A 124 -7.54 -9.29 -7.37
C LEU A 124 -7.16 -10.19 -8.57
N GLY A 125 -8.06 -11.07 -9.01
CA GLY A 125 -7.74 -12.07 -10.03
C GLY A 125 -6.58 -12.98 -9.60
N THR A 126 -5.60 -13.19 -10.48
CA THR A 126 -4.40 -14.03 -10.22
C THR A 126 -3.41 -13.43 -9.22
N LEU A 127 -3.63 -12.18 -8.80
CA LEU A 127 -2.87 -11.53 -7.72
C LEU A 127 -3.41 -11.87 -6.32
N ALA A 128 -4.51 -12.62 -6.21
CA ALA A 128 -4.97 -13.12 -4.93
C ALA A 128 -3.99 -14.16 -4.36
N THR A 129 -3.75 -14.09 -3.06
CA THR A 129 -3.02 -15.07 -2.26
C THR A 129 -4.01 -16.07 -1.64
N ALA A 130 -5.02 -15.58 -0.92
CA ALA A 130 -6.01 -16.39 -0.22
C ALA A 130 -7.45 -15.84 -0.31
N TRP A 131 -7.64 -14.67 -0.95
CA TRP A 131 -8.91 -13.93 -0.94
C TRP A 131 -10.17 -14.76 -1.22
N THR A 132 -10.14 -15.68 -2.20
CA THR A 132 -11.30 -16.54 -2.52
C THR A 132 -11.75 -17.39 -1.32
N ARG A 133 -10.81 -17.84 -0.48
CA ARG A 133 -11.12 -18.56 0.77
C ARG A 133 -11.56 -17.59 1.85
N LEU A 134 -10.87 -16.46 2.02
CA LEU A 134 -11.16 -15.46 3.05
C LEU A 134 -12.57 -14.86 2.89
N ALA A 135 -12.97 -14.52 1.67
CA ALA A 135 -14.28 -13.93 1.36
C ALA A 135 -15.48 -14.84 1.70
N ARG A 136 -15.25 -16.15 1.88
CA ARG A 136 -16.30 -17.12 2.26
C ARG A 136 -16.44 -17.33 3.76
N THR A 137 -15.52 -16.77 4.54
CA THR A 137 -15.52 -16.92 6.01
C THR A 137 -16.69 -16.14 6.61
N ARG A 138 -17.27 -16.70 7.67
CA ARG A 138 -18.48 -16.18 8.33
C ARG A 138 -18.22 -15.60 9.71
N GLY A 139 -16.97 -15.62 10.17
CA GLY A 139 -16.59 -15.03 11.44
C GLY A 139 -15.09 -14.76 11.58
N PRO A 140 -14.69 -13.92 12.55
CA PRO A 140 -13.29 -13.57 12.80
C PRO A 140 -12.36 -14.77 13.03
N SER A 141 -12.80 -15.77 13.79
CA SER A 141 -12.01 -16.98 14.10
C SER A 141 -11.78 -17.88 12.87
N GLU A 142 -12.82 -18.03 12.04
CA GLU A 142 -12.73 -18.76 10.77
C GLU A 142 -11.78 -18.04 9.79
N LEU A 143 -11.85 -16.70 9.74
CA LEU A 143 -10.96 -15.86 8.96
C LEU A 143 -9.50 -16.02 9.39
N ARG A 144 -9.23 -15.96 10.70
CA ARG A 144 -7.88 -16.23 11.24
C ARG A 144 -7.39 -17.63 10.85
N THR A 145 -8.23 -18.64 10.96
CA THR A 145 -7.90 -20.02 10.58
C THR A 145 -7.56 -20.12 9.09
N ALA A 146 -8.34 -19.47 8.24
CA ALA A 146 -8.07 -19.43 6.80
C ALA A 146 -6.77 -18.69 6.45
N LEU A 147 -6.46 -17.59 7.15
CA LEU A 147 -5.16 -16.90 7.01
C LEU A 147 -3.99 -17.78 7.44
N ALA A 148 -4.11 -18.43 8.61
CA ALA A 148 -3.09 -19.31 9.15
C ALA A 148 -2.75 -20.49 8.24
N ALA A 149 -3.73 -20.98 7.48
CA ALA A 149 -3.59 -22.05 6.49
C ALA A 149 -3.20 -21.55 5.07
N SER A 150 -2.74 -20.31 4.93
CA SER A 150 -2.33 -19.71 3.65
C SER A 150 -0.93 -19.10 3.76
N ASP A 151 -0.39 -18.63 2.63
CA ASP A 151 0.89 -17.91 2.59
C ASP A 151 0.90 -16.62 3.42
N TRP A 152 -0.25 -16.10 3.84
CA TRP A 152 -0.31 -14.99 4.80
C TRP A 152 0.18 -15.40 6.20
N GLY A 153 -0.04 -16.66 6.58
CA GLY A 153 0.25 -17.19 7.92
C GLY A 153 -0.65 -16.62 9.01
N ASP A 154 -0.48 -17.11 10.26
CA ASP A 154 -1.30 -16.66 11.39
C ASP A 154 -1.02 -15.17 11.71
N PRO A 155 -2.04 -14.29 11.75
CA PRO A 155 -1.88 -12.90 12.18
C PRO A 155 -1.59 -12.74 13.68
N GLY A 156 -1.85 -13.77 14.49
CA GLY A 156 -1.63 -13.79 15.94
C GLY A 156 -2.85 -13.40 16.79
N GLY A 157 -3.98 -13.09 16.14
CA GLY A 157 -5.26 -12.76 16.78
C GLY A 157 -6.36 -12.64 15.72
N ASP A 158 -7.62 -12.65 16.13
CA ASP A 158 -8.80 -12.56 15.25
C ASP A 158 -9.47 -11.18 15.28
N SER A 159 -9.01 -10.25 16.13
CA SER A 159 -9.49 -8.87 16.11
C SER A 159 -9.11 -8.16 14.80
N PRO A 160 -9.92 -7.19 14.31
CA PRO A 160 -9.60 -6.41 13.11
C PRO A 160 -8.20 -5.82 13.12
N ALA A 161 -7.78 -5.28 14.26
CA ALA A 161 -6.46 -4.69 14.43
C ALA A 161 -5.32 -5.73 14.40
N ALA A 162 -5.51 -6.89 15.03
CA ALA A 162 -4.52 -7.96 15.02
C ALA A 162 -4.35 -8.55 13.62
N VAL A 163 -5.46 -8.79 12.92
CA VAL A 163 -5.46 -9.28 11.53
C VAL A 163 -4.78 -8.28 10.60
N ALA A 164 -5.17 -7.01 10.64
CA ALA A 164 -4.58 -5.99 9.78
C ALA A 164 -3.08 -5.80 10.03
N THR A 165 -2.66 -5.80 11.30
CA THR A 165 -1.24 -5.72 11.66
C THR A 165 -0.47 -6.95 11.19
N GLY A 166 -0.98 -8.15 11.47
CA GLY A 166 -0.33 -9.40 11.12
C GLY A 166 -0.17 -9.60 9.61
N MET A 167 -1.17 -9.22 8.82
CA MET A 167 -1.06 -9.28 7.36
C MET A 167 -0.06 -8.25 6.82
N ARG A 168 -0.01 -7.03 7.35
CA ARG A 168 0.99 -6.01 6.92
C ARG A 168 2.42 -6.42 7.27
N VAL A 169 2.63 -7.02 8.45
CA VAL A 169 3.93 -7.61 8.81
C VAL A 169 4.29 -8.75 7.86
N SER A 170 3.33 -9.64 7.58
CA SER A 170 3.54 -10.75 6.64
C SER A 170 3.88 -10.26 5.22
N ALA A 171 3.16 -9.25 4.72
CA ALA A 171 3.44 -8.61 3.44
C ALA A 171 4.86 -8.06 3.37
N ALA A 172 5.30 -7.30 4.39
CA ALA A 172 6.65 -6.74 4.41
C ALA A 172 7.74 -7.82 4.41
N VAL A 173 7.59 -8.87 5.23
CA VAL A 173 8.55 -9.99 5.28
C VAL A 173 8.59 -10.74 3.95
N ARG A 174 7.43 -11.03 3.35
CA ARG A 174 7.34 -11.70 2.05
C ARG A 174 7.94 -10.85 0.93
N LEU A 175 7.65 -9.55 0.91
CA LEU A 175 8.17 -8.62 -0.08
C LEU A 175 9.71 -8.59 -0.03
N ALA A 176 10.28 -8.45 1.17
CA ALA A 176 11.73 -8.44 1.34
C ALA A 176 12.40 -9.75 0.89
N GLY A 177 11.75 -10.89 1.10
CA GLY A 177 12.27 -12.20 0.67
C GLY A 177 12.06 -12.52 -0.82
N THR A 178 11.03 -11.95 -1.44
CA THR A 178 10.63 -12.30 -2.83
C THR A 178 11.15 -11.31 -3.86
N VAL A 179 11.32 -10.04 -3.48
CA VAL A 179 11.66 -8.94 -4.39
C VAL A 179 12.86 -8.19 -3.82
N PRO A 180 14.11 -8.58 -4.16
CA PRO A 180 15.32 -7.97 -3.62
C PRO A 180 15.36 -6.44 -3.80
N ASP A 181 14.94 -5.94 -4.97
CA ASP A 181 14.87 -4.50 -5.27
C ASP A 181 13.95 -3.72 -4.32
N ALA A 182 12.97 -4.38 -3.72
CA ALA A 182 12.01 -3.77 -2.80
C ALA A 182 12.31 -4.06 -1.32
N ALA A 183 13.38 -4.80 -1.00
CA ALA A 183 13.67 -5.21 0.37
C ALA A 183 13.93 -4.02 1.30
N ARG A 184 14.62 -2.98 0.80
CA ARG A 184 14.82 -1.72 1.54
C ARG A 184 13.50 -1.03 1.84
N TRP A 185 12.60 -0.93 0.85
CA TRP A 185 11.28 -0.34 1.04
C TRP A 185 10.44 -1.12 2.06
N ALA A 186 10.49 -2.46 2.00
CA ALA A 186 9.75 -3.34 2.90
C ALA A 186 10.21 -3.19 4.36
N ALA A 187 11.52 -3.16 4.60
CA ALA A 187 12.07 -2.93 5.94
C ALA A 187 11.67 -1.55 6.50
N ALA A 188 11.80 -0.49 5.68
CA ALA A 188 11.44 0.86 6.09
C ALA A 188 9.91 1.00 6.35
N ARG A 189 9.06 0.41 5.50
CA ARG A 189 7.60 0.40 5.68
C ARG A 189 7.18 -0.35 6.93
N LEU A 190 7.87 -1.45 7.25
CA LEU A 190 7.65 -2.20 8.48
C LEU A 190 8.07 -1.37 9.71
N ALA A 191 9.17 -0.63 9.65
CA ALA A 191 9.56 0.27 10.73
C ALA A 191 8.50 1.37 10.97
N LEU A 192 7.93 1.95 9.91
CA LEU A 192 6.79 2.88 10.06
C LEU A 192 5.58 2.22 10.72
N LEU A 193 5.25 0.99 10.32
CA LEU A 193 4.13 0.24 10.89
C LEU A 193 4.32 0.02 12.38
N VAL A 194 5.50 -0.48 12.79
CA VAL A 194 5.83 -0.69 14.21
C VAL A 194 5.82 0.64 14.95
N GLY A 195 6.48 1.65 14.39
CA GLY A 195 6.56 2.99 14.95
C GLY A 195 5.19 3.57 15.29
N ARG A 196 4.26 3.52 14.33
CA ARG A 196 2.89 3.99 14.48
C ARG A 196 2.11 3.15 15.49
N GLN A 197 2.14 1.82 15.37
CA GLN A 197 1.36 0.95 16.26
C GLN A 197 1.78 1.08 17.72
N VAL A 198 3.09 1.09 17.99
CA VAL A 198 3.62 1.06 19.35
C VAL A 198 3.70 2.46 19.97
N PHE A 199 4.21 3.46 19.25
CA PHE A 199 4.56 4.77 19.83
C PHE A 199 3.56 5.89 19.53
N VAL A 200 2.63 5.69 18.60
CA VAL A 200 1.54 6.66 18.33
C VAL A 200 0.22 6.13 18.87
N VAL A 201 -0.16 4.91 18.48
CA VAL A 201 -1.43 4.31 18.89
C VAL A 201 -1.35 3.68 20.29
N GLY A 202 -0.15 3.38 20.79
CA GLY A 202 0.04 2.74 22.10
C GLY A 202 -0.37 1.28 22.15
N ARG A 203 -0.45 0.59 21.00
CA ARG A 203 -0.86 -0.81 20.90
C ARG A 203 0.34 -1.75 20.89
N ARG A 204 0.28 -2.77 21.74
CA ARG A 204 1.21 -3.89 21.68
C ARG A 204 0.97 -4.72 20.42
N MET A 205 2.04 -5.05 19.72
CA MET A 205 1.97 -5.97 18.59
C MET A 205 1.69 -7.41 19.07
N PRO A 206 0.86 -8.20 18.36
CA PRO A 206 0.71 -9.62 18.64
C PRO A 206 2.07 -10.33 18.59
N ASP A 207 2.36 -11.25 19.53
CA ASP A 207 3.70 -11.84 19.67
C ASP A 207 4.18 -12.55 18.39
N VAL A 208 3.27 -13.20 17.64
CA VAL A 208 3.57 -13.80 16.34
C VAL A 208 4.05 -12.74 15.34
N SER A 209 3.37 -11.61 15.30
CA SER A 209 3.71 -10.47 14.44
C SER A 209 5.01 -9.80 14.87
N ALA A 210 5.25 -9.63 16.18
CA ALA A 210 6.49 -9.09 16.71
C ALA A 210 7.71 -9.98 16.36
N ARG A 211 7.57 -11.31 16.51
CA ARG A 211 8.62 -12.27 16.12
C ARG A 211 8.92 -12.24 14.62
N ARG A 212 7.91 -12.09 13.77
CA ARG A 212 8.12 -11.94 12.31
C ARG A 212 8.78 -10.61 11.99
N ALA A 213 8.33 -9.50 12.60
CA ALA A 213 8.91 -8.18 12.38
C ALA A 213 10.39 -8.12 12.81
N ALA A 214 10.75 -8.81 13.90
CA ALA A 214 12.13 -8.92 14.37
C ALA A 214 13.09 -9.55 13.33
N ARG A 215 12.59 -10.31 12.35
CA ARG A 215 13.44 -10.87 11.27
C ARG A 215 14.00 -9.80 10.34
N LEU A 216 13.28 -8.68 10.16
CA LEU A 216 13.71 -7.57 9.32
C LEU A 216 14.26 -6.39 10.13
N LEU A 217 13.66 -6.08 11.29
CA LEU A 217 14.05 -4.92 12.11
C LEU A 217 15.02 -5.27 13.24
N GLY A 218 15.23 -6.56 13.51
CA GLY A 218 16.04 -7.02 14.63
C GLY A 218 15.30 -7.04 15.98
N PRO A 219 15.74 -7.91 16.91
CA PRO A 219 15.09 -8.08 18.21
C PRO A 219 15.32 -6.92 19.19
N ARG A 220 16.31 -6.05 18.93
CA ARG A 220 16.54 -4.83 19.74
C ARG A 220 15.47 -3.79 19.47
N ALA A 221 15.20 -3.48 18.20
CA ALA A 221 14.14 -2.55 17.81
C ALA A 221 12.78 -3.01 18.36
N MET A 222 12.46 -4.30 18.26
CA MET A 222 11.18 -4.82 18.76
C MET A 222 11.01 -4.81 20.29
N ARG A 223 12.09 -4.62 21.05
CA ARG A 223 12.08 -4.55 22.53
C ARG A 223 12.26 -3.13 23.05
N ALA A 224 12.37 -2.14 22.17
CA ALA A 224 12.54 -0.75 22.58
C ALA A 224 11.32 -0.26 23.38
N SER A 225 11.58 0.35 24.54
CA SER A 225 10.57 0.94 25.42
C SER A 225 10.24 2.40 25.07
N SER A 226 11.09 3.05 24.27
CA SER A 226 10.89 4.42 23.80
C SER A 226 11.08 4.52 22.29
N TYR A 227 10.50 5.56 21.68
CA TYR A 227 10.66 5.83 20.26
C TYR A 227 12.14 6.13 19.90
N ALA A 228 12.87 6.83 20.78
CA ALA A 228 14.29 7.10 20.59
C ALA A 228 15.13 5.81 20.54
N ASP A 229 14.91 4.88 21.49
CA ASP A 229 15.59 3.58 21.52
C ASP A 229 15.25 2.74 20.29
N PHE A 230 13.97 2.78 19.87
CA PHE A 230 13.52 2.09 18.66
C PHE A 230 14.30 2.59 17.44
N ARG A 231 14.38 3.91 17.27
CA ARG A 231 15.06 4.55 16.14
C ARG A 231 16.55 4.22 16.10
N GLN A 232 17.22 4.22 17.25
CA GLN A 232 18.64 3.86 17.37
C GLN A 232 18.90 2.38 17.08
N ALA A 233 17.95 1.50 17.43
CA ALA A 233 18.08 0.06 17.26
C ALA A 233 17.74 -0.44 15.85
N LEU A 234 17.21 0.42 14.96
CA LEU A 234 16.84 0.04 13.60
C LEU A 234 18.07 -0.29 12.74
N PRO A 235 17.96 -1.30 11.85
CA PRO A 235 19.01 -1.59 10.87
C PRO A 235 19.08 -0.47 9.83
N ALA A 236 20.24 -0.32 9.18
CA ALA A 236 20.47 0.71 8.17
C ALA A 236 19.42 0.71 7.05
N ALA A 237 18.92 -0.47 6.66
CA ALA A 237 17.89 -0.64 5.64
C ALA A 237 16.54 0.03 5.98
N ALA A 238 16.26 0.30 7.26
CA ALA A 238 15.06 0.98 7.73
C ALA A 238 15.33 2.34 8.39
N ARG A 239 16.51 2.52 9.01
CA ARG A 239 16.87 3.71 9.79
C ARG A 239 16.83 5.01 8.98
N TRP A 240 17.30 4.98 7.74
CA TRP A 240 17.35 6.15 6.83
C TRP A 240 16.02 6.90 6.73
N LEU A 241 14.91 6.17 6.90
CA LEU A 241 13.59 6.74 6.76
C LEU A 241 13.22 7.65 7.94
N LEU A 242 13.80 7.39 9.12
CA LEU A 242 13.52 8.12 10.35
C LEU A 242 14.58 9.16 10.69
N ASP A 243 15.52 9.42 9.77
CA ASP A 243 16.47 10.53 9.89
C ASP A 243 15.68 11.84 10.01
N ASP A 244 16.04 12.70 10.96
CA ASP A 244 15.32 13.96 11.26
C ASP A 244 13.83 13.81 11.67
N VAL A 245 13.43 12.62 12.14
CA VAL A 245 12.11 12.35 12.71
C VAL A 245 12.28 11.93 14.18
N ASP A 246 12.43 12.93 15.05
CA ASP A 246 12.79 12.74 16.46
C ASP A 246 11.58 12.36 17.34
N GLU A 247 10.37 12.66 16.87
CA GLU A 247 9.12 12.37 17.58
C GLU A 247 8.21 11.44 16.78
N ALA A 248 7.53 10.50 17.47
CA ALA A 248 6.61 9.56 16.84
C ALA A 248 5.43 10.26 16.14
N ALA A 249 5.01 11.44 16.63
CA ALA A 249 3.97 12.26 16.00
C ALA A 249 4.35 12.73 14.58
N GLN A 250 5.65 12.77 14.26
CA GLN A 250 6.16 13.23 12.96
C GLN A 250 6.31 12.08 11.95
N LEU A 251 5.89 10.85 12.28
CA LEU A 251 6.00 9.68 11.39
C LEU A 251 5.29 9.85 10.04
N TRP A 252 4.32 10.76 9.92
CA TRP A 252 3.71 11.10 8.64
C TRP A 252 4.72 11.68 7.63
N ARG A 253 5.75 12.42 8.10
CA ARG A 253 6.83 12.94 7.24
C ARG A 253 7.69 11.81 6.69
N ALA A 254 7.98 10.82 7.55
CA ALA A 254 8.69 9.62 7.17
C ALA A 254 7.88 8.81 6.14
N GLU A 255 6.55 8.74 6.26
CA GLU A 255 5.70 8.09 5.26
C GLU A 255 5.73 8.81 3.90
N ALA A 256 5.69 10.15 3.87
CA ALA A 256 5.87 10.91 2.63
C ALA A 256 7.24 10.64 1.99
N ARG A 257 8.32 10.68 2.79
CA ARG A 257 9.68 10.36 2.34
C ARG A 257 9.79 8.94 1.79
N TRP A 258 9.07 7.99 2.37
CA TRP A 258 9.05 6.61 1.88
C TRP A 258 8.48 6.53 0.46
N TRP A 259 7.39 7.24 0.19
CA TRP A 259 6.80 7.31 -1.16
C TRP A 259 7.72 8.01 -2.16
N ASP A 260 8.39 9.08 -1.75
CA ASP A 260 9.38 9.75 -2.60
C ASP A 260 10.55 8.83 -2.97
N ALA A 261 11.04 8.04 -2.00
CA ALA A 261 12.09 7.05 -2.25
C ALA A 261 11.61 5.90 -3.16
N VAL A 262 10.41 5.36 -2.94
CA VAL A 262 9.80 4.33 -3.80
C VAL A 262 9.68 4.84 -5.24
N GLU A 263 9.24 6.07 -5.42
CA GLU A 263 9.14 6.65 -6.75
C GLU A 263 10.50 6.89 -7.38
N GLY A 264 11.44 7.53 -6.67
CA GLY A 264 12.79 7.81 -7.15
C GLY A 264 13.52 6.54 -7.57
N ASP A 265 13.61 5.57 -6.66
CA ASP A 265 14.20 4.26 -6.95
C ASP A 265 13.43 3.53 -8.08
N GLY A 266 12.10 3.70 -8.15
CA GLY A 266 11.27 3.15 -9.22
C GLY A 266 11.59 3.71 -10.60
N ARG A 267 11.87 5.02 -10.71
CA ARG A 267 12.36 5.64 -11.95
C ARG A 267 13.70 5.04 -12.33
N ASP A 268 14.62 4.92 -11.37
CA ASP A 268 15.96 4.38 -11.64
C ASP A 268 15.89 2.94 -12.14
N LEU A 269 15.10 2.09 -11.47
CA LEU A 269 14.89 0.69 -11.85
C LEU A 269 14.30 0.54 -13.27
N LEU A 270 13.45 1.47 -13.71
CA LEU A 270 12.88 1.47 -15.06
C LEU A 270 13.88 1.88 -16.15
N HIS A 271 14.79 2.81 -15.82
CA HIS A 271 15.81 3.30 -16.76
C HIS A 271 17.01 2.36 -16.87
N ARG A 272 17.22 1.45 -15.90
CA ARG A 272 18.28 0.43 -16.00
C ARG A 272 18.17 -0.35 -17.31
N SER A 273 19.32 -0.56 -17.94
CA SER A 273 19.46 -1.35 -19.16
C SER A 273 19.16 -2.83 -18.88
N GLY A 274 18.65 -3.52 -19.90
CA GLY A 274 18.33 -4.94 -19.83
C GLY A 274 16.83 -5.25 -19.69
N PHE A 275 16.54 -6.56 -19.73
CA PHE A 275 15.19 -7.13 -19.73
C PHE A 275 15.04 -8.08 -18.53
N GLY A 276 14.90 -7.52 -17.34
CA GLY A 276 14.81 -8.26 -16.07
C GLY A 276 13.72 -7.72 -15.12
N PRO A 277 13.59 -8.34 -13.94
CA PRO A 277 12.52 -8.03 -12.97
C PRO A 277 12.51 -6.56 -12.50
N HIS A 278 13.67 -5.93 -12.43
CA HIS A 278 13.87 -4.53 -12.03
C HIS A 278 12.90 -3.55 -12.73
N ALA A 279 12.74 -3.64 -14.06
CA ALA A 279 11.85 -2.74 -14.78
C ALA A 279 10.37 -2.94 -14.42
N VAL A 280 9.97 -4.18 -14.08
CA VAL A 280 8.62 -4.50 -13.61
C VAL A 280 8.41 -3.90 -12.22
N VAL A 281 9.36 -4.11 -11.31
CA VAL A 281 9.33 -3.54 -9.95
C VAL A 281 9.24 -2.02 -10.01
N GLY A 282 10.06 -1.38 -10.87
CA GLY A 282 10.03 0.07 -11.08
C GLY A 282 8.70 0.58 -11.63
N ALA A 283 8.09 -0.13 -12.59
CA ALA A 283 6.75 0.23 -13.09
C ALA A 283 5.68 0.17 -11.98
N VAL A 284 5.69 -0.89 -11.17
CA VAL A 284 4.75 -1.02 -10.05
C VAL A 284 4.96 0.09 -9.02
N ALA A 285 6.22 0.41 -8.70
CA ALA A 285 6.57 1.49 -7.78
C ALA A 285 6.03 2.86 -8.26
N LEU A 286 6.26 3.22 -9.54
CA LEU A 286 5.76 4.46 -10.11
C LEU A 286 4.23 4.54 -10.12
N LEU A 287 3.56 3.49 -10.60
CA LEU A 287 2.10 3.45 -10.63
C LEU A 287 1.51 3.56 -9.23
N SER A 288 2.14 2.93 -8.24
CA SER A 288 1.67 2.96 -6.85
C SER A 288 1.88 4.34 -6.21
N ALA A 289 3.02 4.98 -6.45
CA ALA A 289 3.30 6.32 -5.96
C ALA A 289 2.38 7.37 -6.61
N ASP A 290 2.16 7.28 -7.93
CA ASP A 290 1.23 8.15 -8.66
C ASP A 290 -0.21 8.00 -8.17
N ALA A 291 -0.68 6.77 -7.96
CA ALA A 291 -2.01 6.53 -7.39
C ALA A 291 -2.12 6.99 -5.93
N TRP A 292 -1.05 6.89 -5.13
CA TRP A 292 -1.02 7.46 -3.77
C TRP A 292 -1.17 8.97 -3.79
N ARG A 293 -0.41 9.68 -4.64
CA ARG A 293 -0.52 11.13 -4.77
C ARG A 293 -1.85 11.58 -5.36
N THR A 294 -2.38 10.85 -6.34
CA THR A 294 -3.69 11.16 -6.94
C THR A 294 -4.81 11.10 -5.90
N ARG A 295 -4.76 10.13 -4.97
CA ARG A 295 -5.72 10.06 -3.86
C ARG A 295 -5.57 11.23 -2.89
N GLY A 296 -4.34 11.65 -2.58
CA GLY A 296 -4.09 12.85 -1.80
C GLY A 296 -4.59 14.12 -2.49
N ALA A 297 -4.39 14.24 -3.80
CA ALA A 297 -4.88 15.36 -4.60
C ALA A 297 -6.42 15.43 -4.61
N LEU A 298 -7.10 14.29 -4.72
CA LEU A 298 -8.56 14.20 -4.59
C LEU A 298 -9.07 14.65 -3.22
N GLU A 299 -8.34 14.33 -2.15
CA GLU A 299 -8.68 14.80 -0.79
C GLU A 299 -8.54 16.33 -0.67
N LEU A 300 -7.52 16.92 -1.30
CA LEU A 300 -7.35 18.38 -1.34
C LEU A 300 -8.47 19.06 -2.14
N ALA A 301 -8.83 18.51 -3.32
CA ALA A 301 -9.93 19.00 -4.13
C ALA A 301 -11.27 18.93 -3.38
N ALA A 302 -11.53 17.83 -2.67
CA ALA A 302 -12.74 17.65 -1.86
C ALA A 302 -12.87 18.69 -0.74
N ARG A 303 -11.75 19.27 -0.29
CA ARG A 303 -11.70 20.34 0.73
C ARG A 303 -11.77 21.75 0.13
N GLY A 304 -12.09 21.88 -1.16
CA GLY A 304 -12.28 23.15 -1.86
C GLY A 304 -11.08 23.64 -2.69
N GLY A 305 -10.06 22.80 -2.87
CA GLY A 305 -8.83 23.16 -3.58
C GLY A 305 -7.97 24.18 -2.82
N GLY A 306 -6.66 24.16 -3.04
CA GLY A 306 -5.77 25.11 -2.39
C GLY A 306 -4.43 25.28 -3.07
N SER A 307 -4.15 26.49 -3.55
CA SER A 307 -2.79 26.97 -3.83
C SER A 307 -2.13 27.36 -2.51
N GLY A 308 -1.57 26.40 -1.79
CA GLY A 308 -0.95 26.71 -0.50
C GLY A 308 -0.05 25.61 0.03
N THR A 309 1.20 25.99 0.26
CA THR A 309 2.26 25.38 1.08
C THR A 309 1.80 24.87 2.45
N ARG A 310 0.94 23.85 2.48
CA ARG A 310 0.73 22.98 3.65
C ARG A 310 1.23 21.59 3.29
N PRO A 311 2.12 20.99 4.09
CA PRO A 311 2.37 19.56 3.98
C PRO A 311 1.04 18.85 4.19
N ALA A 312 0.51 18.24 3.13
CA ALA A 312 -0.74 17.50 3.20
C ALA A 312 -0.52 16.29 4.09
N GLU A 313 -1.13 16.30 5.27
CA GLU A 313 -1.30 15.12 6.10
C GLU A 313 -2.24 14.18 5.35
N VAL A 314 -1.69 13.30 4.51
CA VAL A 314 -2.44 12.20 3.89
C VAL A 314 -2.68 11.17 4.99
N LEU A 315 -3.62 11.49 5.87
CA LEU A 315 -4.10 10.60 6.92
C LEU A 315 -4.95 9.50 6.28
N ASP A 316 -4.46 8.27 6.46
CA ASP A 316 -5.19 7.01 6.39
C ASP A 316 -5.98 6.74 5.11
N ALA A 317 -5.25 6.63 4.01
CA ALA A 317 -5.72 5.77 2.94
C ALA A 317 -5.19 4.34 3.20
N PRO A 318 -6.05 3.30 3.27
CA PRO A 318 -5.63 1.95 3.62
C PRO A 318 -4.58 1.47 2.61
N GLY A 319 -3.36 1.25 3.13
CA GLY A 319 -2.38 0.37 2.53
C GLY A 319 -2.72 -1.09 2.79
#